data_AF-A0AAX4PM69-F1
#
_entry.id   AF-A0AAX4PM69-F1
#
_cell.length_a   1.000
_cell.length_b   1.000
_cell.length_c   1.000
_cell.angle_alpha   90.00
_cell.angle_beta   90.00
_cell.angle_gamma   90.00
#
_symmetry.space_group_name_H-M   'P 1'
#
loop_
_entity.id
_entity.type
_entity.pdbx_description
1 polymer ?
#
loop_
_entity_poly.entity_id
_entity_poly.type
_entity_poly.pdbx_seq_one_letter_code
_entity_poly.pdbx_strand_id
1 'polypeptide(L)'
;MVLFPVANKAELQAGVEYADLVEWSRDLILRRLKEAGVDLEGKIEVEAVTDPDAWESEYNLQNGAAFGLAHGLDQLGWFRPRNKDESRCGVYYVGASTHPGNGVPLVFKSARLVCERILEDLGPSANEM
;
A
#
# COMPACT_ATOMS: atom_id res chain seq x y z
N MET A 1 10.73 -13.12 -3.48
CA MET A 1 9.95 -11.89 -3.72
C MET A 1 10.94 -10.73 -3.82
N VAL A 2 10.88 -9.97 -4.91
CA VAL A 2 11.69 -8.76 -5.10
C VAL A 2 10.73 -7.59 -5.23
N LEU A 3 10.96 -6.51 -4.49
CA LEU A 3 10.24 -5.25 -4.65
C LEU A 3 11.12 -4.29 -5.44
N PHE A 4 10.63 -3.84 -6.58
CA PHE A 4 11.32 -2.91 -7.45
C PHE A 4 10.54 -1.58 -7.49
N PRO A 5 11.12 -0.45 -7.04
CA PRO A 5 10.40 0.80 -6.98
C PRO A 5 10.17 1.37 -8.39
N VAL A 6 8.92 1.71 -8.70
CA VAL A 6 8.50 2.39 -9.93
C VAL A 6 7.56 3.55 -9.60
N ALA A 7 7.39 4.49 -10.53
CA ALA A 7 6.41 5.56 -10.39
C ALA A 7 4.99 4.99 -10.33
N ASN A 8 4.14 5.62 -9.51
CA ASN A 8 2.70 5.33 -9.52
C ASN A 8 2.05 5.88 -10.81
N LYS A 9 0.80 5.50 -11.08
CA LYS A 9 0.12 5.84 -12.35
C LYS A 9 -0.04 7.35 -12.58
N ALA A 10 -0.15 8.14 -11.52
CA ALA A 10 -0.30 9.59 -11.63
C ALA A 10 1.03 10.31 -11.95
N GLU A 11 2.17 9.65 -11.72
CA GLU A 11 3.51 10.20 -11.91
C GLU A 11 4.31 9.48 -13.01
N LEU A 12 3.69 8.51 -13.70
CA LEU A 12 4.34 7.80 -14.80
C LEU A 12 4.61 8.78 -15.96
N GLN A 13 5.84 8.73 -16.48
CA GLN A 13 6.25 9.60 -17.58
C GLN A 13 5.47 9.25 -18.86
N ALA A 14 5.07 10.29 -19.61
CA ALA A 14 4.34 10.09 -20.85
C ALA A 14 5.15 9.24 -21.85
N GLY A 15 4.51 8.21 -22.41
CA GLY A 15 5.12 7.28 -23.34
C GLY A 15 5.96 6.16 -22.69
N VAL A 16 5.93 6.04 -21.35
CA VAL A 16 6.49 4.89 -20.63
C VAL A 16 5.35 3.95 -20.26
N GLU A 17 5.49 2.67 -20.61
CA GLU A 17 4.54 1.62 -20.24
C GLU A 17 5.11 0.73 -19.12
N TYR A 18 4.26 0.21 -18.24
CA TYR A 18 4.73 -0.67 -17.16
C TYR A 18 5.32 -1.98 -17.68
N ALA A 19 4.83 -2.50 -18.81
CA ALA A 19 5.39 -3.69 -19.44
C ALA A 19 6.89 -3.51 -19.76
N ASP A 20 7.28 -2.37 -20.31
CA ASP A 20 8.69 -2.05 -20.62
C ASP A 20 9.54 -1.96 -19.33
N LEU A 21 8.97 -1.37 -18.28
CA LEU A 21 9.63 -1.28 -16.97
C LEU A 21 9.79 -2.66 -16.32
N VAL A 22 8.82 -3.55 -16.48
CA VAL A 22 8.87 -4.93 -15.97
C VAL A 22 9.99 -5.69 -16.68
N GLU A 23 10.05 -5.67 -18.00
CA GLU A 23 11.12 -6.34 -18.76
C GLU A 23 12.50 -5.80 -18.38
N TRP A 24 12.66 -4.48 -18.37
CA TRP A 24 13.91 -3.84 -18.00
C TRP A 24 14.33 -4.14 -16.56
N SER A 25 13.39 -4.06 -15.61
CA SER A 25 13.66 -4.32 -14.20
C SER A 25 13.99 -5.78 -13.94
N ARG A 26 13.35 -6.72 -14.65
CA ARG A 26 13.66 -8.15 -14.59
C ARG A 26 15.11 -8.42 -14.95
N ASP A 27 15.58 -7.92 -16.08
CA ASP A 27 16.97 -8.09 -16.50
C ASP A 27 17.97 -7.45 -15.53
N LEU A 28 17.64 -6.26 -15.02
CA LEU A 28 18.44 -5.59 -14.01
C LEU A 28 18.52 -6.40 -12.70
N ILE A 29 17.40 -6.94 -12.23
CA ILE A 29 17.33 -7.76 -11.01
C ILE A 29 18.16 -9.03 -11.17
N LEU A 30 17.99 -9.77 -12.27
CA LEU A 30 18.74 -11.01 -12.51
C LEU A 30 20.25 -10.76 -12.59
N ARG A 31 20.66 -9.70 -13.29
CA ARG A 31 22.06 -9.29 -13.36
C ARG A 31 22.60 -8.96 -11.97
N ARG A 32 21.86 -8.20 -11.16
CA ARG A 32 22.28 -7.83 -9.80
C ARG A 32 22.36 -9.02 -8.85
N LEU A 33 21.45 -9.99 -8.97
CA LEU A 33 21.53 -11.23 -8.22
C LEU A 33 22.76 -12.04 -8.61
N LYS A 34 23.08 -12.12 -9.91
CA LYS A 34 24.29 -12.81 -10.41
C LYS A 34 25.56 -12.16 -9.89
N GLU A 35 25.65 -10.83 -9.91
CA GLU A 35 26.75 -10.05 -9.33
C GLU A 35 26.89 -10.29 -7.81
N ALA A 36 25.77 -10.53 -7.11
CA ALA A 36 25.75 -10.89 -5.68
C ALA A 36 26.02 -12.39 -5.41
N GLY A 37 26.33 -13.19 -6.44
CA GLY A 37 26.65 -14.62 -6.33
C GLY A 37 25.45 -15.55 -6.44
N VAL A 38 24.26 -15.05 -6.80
CA VAL A 38 23.04 -15.83 -7.01
C VAL A 38 22.69 -15.86 -8.49
N ASP A 39 23.07 -16.91 -9.19
CA ASP A 39 22.74 -17.09 -10.61
C ASP A 39 21.43 -17.87 -10.79
N LEU A 40 20.41 -17.22 -11.33
CA LEU A 40 19.09 -17.79 -11.61
C LEU A 40 18.85 -18.08 -13.10
N GLU A 41 19.86 -17.88 -13.95
CA GLU A 41 19.75 -18.15 -15.39
C GLU A 41 19.37 -19.62 -15.65
N GLY A 42 18.26 -19.83 -16.35
CA GLY A 42 17.71 -21.16 -16.63
C GLY A 42 17.14 -21.91 -15.41
N LYS A 43 16.95 -21.26 -14.27
CA LYS A 43 16.45 -21.89 -13.01
C LYS A 43 15.07 -21.37 -12.56
N ILE A 44 14.46 -20.48 -13.35
CA ILE A 44 13.15 -19.91 -13.04
C ILE A 44 12.06 -20.80 -13.64
N GLU A 45 11.37 -21.54 -12.78
CA GLU A 45 10.24 -22.39 -13.17
C GLU A 45 8.92 -21.60 -13.29
N VAL A 46 8.75 -20.61 -12.39
CA VAL A 46 7.55 -19.77 -12.31
C VAL A 46 7.96 -18.35 -11.98
N GLU A 47 7.36 -17.41 -12.69
CA GLU A 47 7.51 -15.98 -12.46
C GLU A 47 6.12 -15.35 -12.43
N ALA A 48 5.89 -14.47 -11.45
CA ALA A 48 4.67 -13.70 -11.33
C ALA A 48 5.04 -12.25 -11.06
N VAL A 49 4.37 -11.33 -11.76
CA VAL A 49 4.61 -9.89 -11.68
C VAL A 49 3.32 -9.23 -11.25
N THR A 50 3.42 -8.33 -10.27
CA THR A 50 2.32 -7.46 -9.85
C THR A 50 2.80 -6.02 -9.99
N ASP A 51 2.43 -5.39 -11.09
CA ASP A 51 2.75 -4.00 -11.41
C ASP A 51 1.66 -3.04 -10.87
N PRO A 52 1.81 -1.72 -11.02
CA PRO A 52 0.81 -0.75 -10.56
C PRO A 52 -0.59 -0.91 -11.18
N ASP A 53 -0.71 -1.42 -12.41
CA ASP A 53 -2.02 -1.70 -13.01
C ASP A 53 -2.72 -2.88 -12.34
N ALA A 54 -1.97 -3.94 -12.03
CA ALA A 54 -2.46 -5.05 -11.24
C ALA A 54 -2.83 -4.60 -9.81
N TRP A 55 -2.01 -3.77 -9.17
CA TRP A 55 -2.31 -3.22 -7.83
C TRP A 55 -3.63 -2.42 -7.81
N GLU A 56 -3.87 -1.60 -8.82
CA GLU A 56 -5.11 -0.82 -8.91
C GLU A 56 -6.32 -1.72 -9.18
N SER A 57 -6.23 -2.62 -10.16
CA SER A 57 -7.36 -3.44 -10.60
C SER A 57 -7.73 -4.56 -9.63
N GLU A 58 -6.76 -5.23 -9.01
CA GLU A 58 -6.99 -6.37 -8.12
C GLU A 58 -7.26 -5.94 -6.67
N TYR A 59 -6.59 -4.88 -6.21
CA TYR A 59 -6.61 -4.48 -4.78
C TYR A 59 -7.27 -3.13 -4.56
N ASN A 60 -7.81 -2.49 -5.60
CA ASN A 60 -8.43 -1.17 -5.54
C ASN A 60 -7.48 -0.11 -4.93
N LEU A 61 -6.19 -0.23 -5.22
CA LEU A 61 -5.18 0.71 -4.76
C LEU A 61 -5.10 1.87 -5.73
N GLN A 62 -5.58 3.04 -5.30
CA GLN A 62 -5.57 4.25 -6.11
C GLN A 62 -4.17 4.53 -6.69
N ASN A 63 -4.11 4.75 -8.00
CA ASN A 63 -2.87 4.98 -8.77
C ASN A 63 -1.87 3.81 -8.73
N GLY A 64 -2.30 2.60 -8.32
CA GLY A 64 -1.42 1.45 -8.14
C GLY A 64 -0.42 1.59 -6.99
N ALA A 65 -0.68 2.48 -6.03
CA ALA A 65 0.25 2.76 -4.93
C ALA A 65 0.20 1.66 -3.86
N ALA A 66 1.15 0.71 -3.92
CA ALA A 66 1.22 -0.46 -3.03
C ALA A 66 1.24 -0.11 -1.52
N PHE A 67 1.68 1.10 -1.16
CA PHE A 67 1.81 1.55 0.23
C PHE A 67 0.85 2.70 0.61
N GLY A 68 -0.15 2.99 -0.22
CA GLY A 68 -1.10 4.07 -0.02
C GLY A 68 -0.47 5.45 -0.16
N LEU A 69 -0.87 6.40 0.70
CA LEU A 69 -0.30 7.75 0.73
C LEU A 69 1.23 7.72 0.87
N ALA A 70 1.90 8.61 0.13
CA ALA A 70 3.34 8.76 0.14
C ALA A 70 3.85 9.26 1.51
N HIS A 71 5.17 9.28 1.66
CA HIS A 71 5.86 9.78 2.85
C HIS A 71 6.30 11.24 2.70
N GLY A 72 5.55 12.03 1.92
CA GLY A 72 5.70 13.48 1.91
C GLY A 72 5.36 14.08 3.27
N LEU A 73 6.00 15.19 3.65
CA LEU A 73 5.76 15.84 4.95
C LEU A 73 4.28 16.23 5.15
N ASP A 74 3.60 16.55 4.05
CA ASP A 74 2.18 16.87 3.93
C ASP A 74 1.25 15.64 3.95
N GLN A 75 1.79 14.42 3.90
CA GLN A 75 1.05 13.15 3.91
C GLN A 75 1.39 12.27 5.13
N LEU A 76 2.05 12.87 6.12
CA LEU A 76 2.53 12.19 7.33
C LEU A 76 1.89 12.72 8.61
N GLY A 77 1.95 11.88 9.65
CA GLY A 77 1.59 12.23 11.01
C GLY A 77 0.18 12.80 11.13
N TRP A 78 0.10 14.09 11.46
CA TRP A 78 -1.16 14.82 11.64
C TRP A 78 -1.94 15.03 10.35
N PHE A 79 -1.27 15.09 9.20
CA PHE A 79 -1.91 15.33 7.90
C PHE A 79 -2.51 14.06 7.28
N ARG A 80 -2.31 12.89 7.90
CA ARG A 80 -2.97 11.68 7.45
C ARG A 80 -4.48 11.76 7.73
N PRO A 81 -5.32 11.24 6.82
CA PRO A 81 -6.75 11.12 7.05
C PRO A 81 -7.06 10.46 8.39
N ARG A 82 -7.96 11.07 9.15
CA ARG A 82 -8.37 10.57 10.47
C ARG A 82 -9.18 9.28 10.33
N ASN A 83 -9.23 8.50 11.41
CA ASN A 83 -10.00 7.26 11.47
C ASN A 83 -11.52 7.45 11.54
N LYS A 84 -12.02 8.69 11.61
CA LYS A 84 -13.44 9.04 11.69
C LYS A 84 -13.71 10.20 10.75
N ASP A 85 -14.81 10.12 10.02
CA ASP A 85 -15.24 11.19 9.12
C ASP A 85 -15.67 12.43 9.92
N GLU A 86 -15.22 13.61 9.50
CA GLU A 86 -15.51 14.87 10.20
C GLU A 86 -16.92 15.41 9.88
N SER A 87 -17.53 14.95 8.78
CA SER A 87 -18.82 15.44 8.27
C SER A 87 -19.97 14.44 8.42
N ARG A 88 -19.66 13.14 8.48
CA ARG A 88 -20.65 12.04 8.51
C ARG A 88 -20.54 11.26 9.81
N CYS A 89 -21.60 11.28 10.61
CA CYS A 89 -21.68 10.45 11.82
C CYS A 89 -21.71 8.96 11.45
N GLY A 90 -20.98 8.14 12.23
CA GLY A 90 -20.93 6.68 12.05
C GLY A 90 -20.08 6.19 10.87
N VAL A 91 -19.30 7.06 10.24
CA VAL A 91 -18.36 6.67 9.16
C VAL A 91 -16.93 6.71 9.68
N TYR A 92 -16.22 5.59 9.48
CA TYR A 92 -14.85 5.40 9.96
C TYR A 92 -13.94 4.90 8.83
N TYR A 93 -12.66 5.26 8.93
CA TYR A 93 -11.64 4.89 7.96
C TYR A 93 -10.54 4.08 8.66
N VAL A 94 -10.21 2.93 8.09
CA VAL A 94 -9.18 2.01 8.60
C VAL A 94 -8.18 1.66 7.50
N GLY A 95 -6.93 1.40 7.89
CA GLY A 95 -5.91 0.84 7.00
C GLY A 95 -4.76 1.79 6.70
N ALA A 96 -3.96 1.40 5.69
CA ALA A 96 -2.63 1.96 5.43
C ALA A 96 -2.61 3.43 4.99
N SER A 97 -3.72 3.94 4.42
CA SER A 97 -3.86 5.33 3.98
C SER A 97 -4.46 6.26 5.04
N THR A 98 -4.73 5.73 6.24
CA THR A 98 -5.30 6.50 7.36
C THR A 98 -4.28 6.63 8.48
N HIS A 99 -4.59 7.45 9.48
CA HIS A 99 -3.82 7.47 10.71
C HIS A 99 -3.78 6.05 11.35
N PRO A 100 -2.61 5.57 11.84
CA PRO A 100 -1.32 6.27 11.94
C PRO A 100 -0.40 6.14 10.73
N GLY A 101 -0.63 5.21 9.80
CA GLY A 101 0.23 5.04 8.64
C GLY A 101 0.14 3.67 7.97
N ASN A 102 1.08 3.41 7.06
CA ASN A 102 1.22 2.17 6.33
C ASN A 102 2.13 1.14 7.03
N GLY A 103 2.05 -0.12 6.58
CA GLY A 103 2.76 -1.25 7.18
C GLY A 103 1.88 -2.02 8.17
N VAL A 104 2.09 -3.34 8.23
CA VAL A 104 1.23 -4.28 8.96
C VAL A 104 0.97 -3.85 10.41
N PRO A 105 1.98 -3.47 11.22
CA PRO A 105 1.72 -3.04 12.60
C PRO A 105 0.86 -1.77 12.70
N LEU A 106 1.06 -0.81 11.79
CA LEU A 106 0.32 0.45 11.78
C LEU A 106 -1.12 0.26 11.30
N VAL A 107 -1.35 -0.66 10.36
CA VAL A 107 -2.70 -1.07 9.94
C VAL A 107 -3.47 -1.69 11.12
N PHE A 108 -2.86 -2.59 11.89
CA PHE A 108 -3.50 -3.13 13.10
C PHE A 108 -3.78 -2.05 14.15
N LYS A 109 -2.86 -1.09 14.32
CA LYS A 109 -3.09 0.06 15.21
C LYS A 109 -4.24 0.93 14.71
N SER A 110 -4.34 1.19 13.41
CA SER A 110 -5.48 1.89 12.79
C SER A 110 -6.80 1.16 13.08
N ALA A 111 -6.83 -0.16 12.93
CA ALA A 111 -8.01 -0.98 13.24
C ALA A 111 -8.44 -0.86 14.72
N ARG A 112 -7.48 -0.97 15.65
CA ARG A 112 -7.75 -0.76 17.08
C ARG A 112 -8.35 0.62 17.35
N LEU A 113 -7.75 1.67 16.78
CA LEU A 113 -8.19 3.06 16.94
C LEU A 113 -9.61 3.29 16.39
N VAL A 114 -9.97 2.63 15.29
CA VAL A 114 -11.35 2.65 14.76
C VAL A 114 -12.31 1.95 15.71
N CYS A 115 -11.97 0.76 16.20
CA CYS A 115 -12.81 0.03 17.16
C CYS A 115 -13.07 0.84 18.43
N GLU A 116 -12.04 1.46 19.01
CA GLU A 116 -12.17 2.34 20.19
C GLU A 116 -13.16 3.48 19.92
N ARG A 117 -13.06 4.15 18.76
CA ARG A 117 -13.97 5.24 18.37
C ARG A 117 -15.42 4.79 18.15
N ILE A 118 -15.61 3.61 17.55
CA ILE A 118 -16.94 3.03 17.37
C ILE A 118 -17.59 2.78 18.74
N LEU A 119 -16.84 2.19 19.68
CA LEU A 119 -17.34 1.93 21.04
C LEU A 119 -17.66 3.21 21.80
N GLU A 120 -16.82 4.24 21.66
CA GLU A 120 -17.08 5.58 22.23
C GLU A 120 -18.37 6.20 21.67
N ASP A 121 -18.59 6.11 20.36
CA ASP A 121 -19.76 6.70 19.69
C ASP A 121 -21.06 5.94 19.97
N LEU A 122 -20.99 4.62 20.21
CA LEU A 122 -22.14 3.80 20.61
C LEU A 122 -22.56 4.03 22.07
N GLY A 123 -21.69 4.60 22.90
CA GLY A 123 -21.94 4.82 24.32
C GLY A 123 -22.03 3.52 25.15
N PRO A 124 -22.19 3.61 26.48
CA PRO A 124 -22.41 2.44 27.33
C PRO A 124 -23.80 1.84 27.05
N SER A 125 -23.85 0.75 26.30
CA SER A 125 -25.03 -0.12 26.19
C SER A 125 -24.62 -1.60 26.10
N ALA A 126 -23.94 -2.09 27.15
CA ALA A 126 -23.68 -3.52 27.34
C ALA A 126 -23.30 -3.88 28.80
N ASN A 127 -23.98 -3.27 29.79
CA ASN A 127 -23.93 -3.77 31.18
C ASN A 127 -25.33 -3.88 31.81
N GLU A 128 -26.38 -3.92 30.97
CA GLU A 128 -27.73 -4.33 31.33
C GLU A 128 -28.17 -5.46 30.39
N MET A 129 -27.61 -6.65 30.61
CA MET A 129 -28.18 -7.93 30.20
C MET A 129 -27.55 -9.07 31.01
#